data_AF-A0A6A7K877-F1
#
_entry.id   AF-A0A6A7K877-F1
#
_cell.length_a   1.000
_cell.length_b   1.000
_cell.length_c   1.000
_cell.angle_alpha   90.00
_cell.angle_beta   90.00
_cell.angle_gamma   90.00
#
_symmetry.space_group_name_H-M   'P 1'
#
loop_
_entity.id
_entity.type
_entity.pdbx_description
1 polymer ?
#
loop_
_entity_poly.entity_id
_entity_poly.type
_entity_poly.pdbx_seq_one_letter_code
_entity_poly.pdbx_strand_id
1 'polypeptide(L)'
;MNVFQAFLLGVIYFLGNSALIAGPVGYYTVYRPLVAGFLTGLVLGDPVTGTIVGATINLMYIGFIAAGGALPGDPCLAGVMGTALAITSNLQTEAAVALAIPIGLLGTLIWFGRLTISAFFAHKADQLAREGKSNKIWMMNVLAPQGFLFLICFTPVFIAALYGTSSVESLINYLGGNILHILIVIGGMMPALGIGLNLKAIYKGDARVFFFIGFLITAYFELSMITVGFLALCVAIVYMQLKEGSSLEWKM
;
A
#
# COMPACT_ATOMS: atom_id res chain seq x y z
N MET A 1 -16.70 -23.11 -0.96
CA MET A 1 -16.64 -21.97 -1.89
C MET A 1 -16.56 -22.50 -3.31
N ASN A 2 -17.28 -21.90 -4.28
CA ASN A 2 -17.28 -22.37 -5.67
C ASN A 2 -16.18 -21.70 -6.52
N VAL A 3 -15.81 -22.31 -7.65
CA VAL A 3 -14.76 -21.80 -8.56
C VAL A 3 -15.07 -20.39 -9.06
N PHE A 4 -16.34 -20.13 -9.35
CA PHE A 4 -16.80 -18.80 -9.76
C PHE A 4 -16.63 -17.75 -8.65
N GLN A 5 -16.89 -18.12 -7.38
CA GLN A 5 -16.67 -17.22 -6.25
C GLN A 5 -15.18 -16.93 -6.05
N ALA A 6 -14.33 -17.96 -6.09
CA ALA A 6 -12.88 -17.79 -6.01
C ALA A 6 -12.34 -16.89 -7.13
N PHE A 7 -12.85 -17.05 -8.36
CA PHE A 7 -12.53 -16.17 -9.49
C PHE A 7 -12.90 -14.71 -9.18
N LEU A 8 -14.13 -14.46 -8.70
CA LEU A 8 -14.58 -13.12 -8.35
C LEU A 8 -13.76 -12.50 -7.22
N LEU A 9 -13.33 -13.26 -6.21
CA LEU A 9 -12.45 -12.76 -5.15
C LEU A 9 -11.08 -12.34 -5.69
N GLY A 10 -10.50 -13.14 -6.58
CA GLY A 10 -9.26 -12.78 -7.27
C GLY A 10 -9.39 -11.49 -8.09
N VAL A 11 -10.54 -11.31 -8.76
CA VAL A 11 -10.86 -10.06 -9.48
C VAL A 11 -11.02 -8.89 -8.51
N ILE A 12 -11.74 -9.04 -7.40
CA ILE A 12 -11.90 -7.97 -6.39
C ILE A 12 -10.55 -7.50 -5.87
N TYR A 13 -9.64 -8.44 -5.53
CA TYR A 13 -8.31 -8.08 -5.05
C TYR A 13 -7.45 -7.39 -6.13
N PHE A 14 -7.53 -7.86 -7.38
CA PHE A 14 -6.91 -7.17 -8.51
C PHE A 14 -7.46 -5.74 -8.68
N LEU A 15 -8.78 -5.56 -8.61
CA LEU A 15 -9.43 -4.26 -8.73
C LEU A 15 -9.05 -3.32 -7.58
N GLY A 16 -8.88 -3.84 -6.37
CA GLY A 16 -8.38 -3.06 -5.23
C GLY A 16 -6.95 -2.57 -5.41
N ASN A 17 -6.10 -3.35 -6.08
CA ASN A 17 -4.71 -2.98 -6.36
C ASN A 17 -4.52 -2.21 -7.67
N SER A 18 -5.54 -2.20 -8.54
CA SER A 18 -5.49 -1.61 -9.86
C SER A 18 -6.14 -0.23 -9.87
N ALA A 19 -5.48 0.74 -10.52
CA ALA A 19 -6.07 2.04 -10.85
C ALA A 19 -6.85 2.03 -12.18
N LEU A 20 -7.09 0.85 -12.77
CA LEU A 20 -7.73 0.71 -14.08
C LEU A 20 -9.21 1.14 -14.05
N ILE A 21 -9.92 0.81 -12.97
CA ILE A 21 -11.32 1.20 -12.78
C ILE A 21 -11.38 2.45 -11.90
N ALA A 22 -11.99 3.52 -12.41
CA ALA A 22 -12.16 4.80 -11.72
C ALA A 22 -10.86 5.51 -11.27
N GLY A 23 -9.71 5.16 -11.85
CA GLY A 23 -8.44 5.84 -11.58
C GLY A 23 -7.99 5.70 -10.11
N PRO A 24 -7.40 6.75 -9.52
CA PRO A 24 -6.99 6.74 -8.11
C PRO A 24 -8.14 6.47 -7.13
N VAL A 25 -9.38 6.86 -7.50
CA VAL A 25 -10.56 6.70 -6.63
C VAL A 25 -10.87 5.22 -6.43
N GLY A 26 -10.78 4.40 -7.49
CA GLY A 26 -10.97 2.96 -7.39
C GLY A 26 -9.96 2.31 -6.44
N TYR A 27 -8.68 2.69 -6.59
CA TYR A 27 -7.61 2.26 -5.70
C TYR A 27 -7.91 2.66 -4.25
N TYR A 28 -8.12 3.94 -3.93
CA TYR A 28 -8.33 4.36 -2.53
C TYR A 28 -9.64 3.85 -1.89
N THR A 29 -10.60 3.42 -2.70
CA THR A 29 -11.89 2.89 -2.21
C THR A 29 -11.82 1.38 -2.01
N VAL A 30 -11.55 0.61 -3.07
CA VAL A 30 -11.58 -0.86 -3.05
C VAL A 30 -10.38 -1.45 -2.32
N TYR A 31 -9.25 -0.73 -2.27
CA TYR A 31 -8.09 -1.15 -1.48
C TYR A 31 -8.36 -1.16 0.03
N ARG A 32 -9.39 -0.44 0.50
CA ARG A 32 -9.74 -0.40 1.92
C ARG A 32 -10.48 -1.68 2.33
N PRO A 33 -10.13 -2.30 3.49
CA PRO A 33 -10.72 -3.55 3.93
C PRO A 33 -12.24 -3.49 4.10
N LEU A 34 -12.79 -2.32 4.41
CA LEU A 34 -14.23 -2.10 4.53
C LEU A 34 -14.97 -2.41 3.22
N VAL A 35 -14.51 -1.80 2.12
CA VAL A 35 -15.15 -1.97 0.81
C VAL A 35 -14.79 -3.33 0.23
N ALA A 36 -13.52 -3.75 0.37
CA ALA A 36 -13.08 -5.08 -0.06
C ALA A 36 -13.88 -6.19 0.63
N GLY A 37 -14.08 -6.09 1.95
CA GLY A 37 -14.85 -7.04 2.75
C GLY A 37 -16.33 -7.04 2.40
N PHE A 38 -16.94 -5.87 2.16
CA PHE A 38 -18.31 -5.79 1.65
C PHE A 38 -18.48 -6.49 0.31
N LEU A 39 -17.59 -6.22 -0.66
CA LEU A 39 -17.62 -6.87 -1.98
C LEU A 39 -17.40 -8.39 -1.87
N THR A 40 -16.48 -8.83 -1.01
CA THR A 40 -16.28 -10.25 -0.71
C THR A 40 -17.55 -10.87 -0.10
N GLY A 41 -18.20 -10.20 0.85
CA GLY A 41 -19.45 -10.64 1.45
C GLY A 41 -20.58 -10.78 0.43
N LEU A 42 -20.70 -9.84 -0.52
CA LEU A 42 -21.65 -9.95 -1.63
C LEU A 42 -21.39 -11.18 -2.51
N VAL A 43 -20.13 -11.48 -2.83
CA VAL A 43 -19.77 -12.66 -3.62
C VAL A 43 -20.09 -13.97 -2.88
N LEU A 44 -19.95 -13.96 -1.56
CA LEU A 44 -20.18 -15.13 -0.72
C LEU A 44 -21.63 -15.28 -0.22
N GLY A 45 -22.48 -14.28 -0.45
CA GLY A 45 -23.90 -14.30 -0.09
C GLY A 45 -24.21 -13.75 1.31
N ASP A 46 -23.23 -13.22 2.04
CA ASP A 46 -23.41 -12.58 3.34
C ASP A 46 -22.71 -11.20 3.38
N PRO A 47 -23.36 -10.15 2.85
CA PRO A 47 -22.79 -8.81 2.83
C PRO A 47 -22.72 -8.15 4.21
N VAL A 48 -23.57 -8.56 5.17
CA VAL A 48 -23.60 -7.96 6.50
C VAL A 48 -22.37 -8.40 7.29
N THR A 49 -22.14 -9.71 7.38
CA THR A 49 -20.94 -10.25 8.01
C THR A 49 -19.69 -9.75 7.30
N GLY A 50 -19.71 -9.67 5.96
CA GLY A 50 -18.58 -9.14 5.20
C GLY A 50 -18.24 -7.68 5.51
N THR A 51 -19.26 -6.85 5.70
CA THR A 51 -19.07 -5.44 6.09
C THR A 51 -18.52 -5.32 7.51
N ILE A 52 -19.06 -6.11 8.46
CA ILE A 52 -18.62 -6.09 9.85
C ILE A 52 -17.15 -6.51 9.96
N VAL A 53 -16.78 -7.62 9.35
CA VAL A 53 -15.39 -8.12 9.35
C VAL A 53 -14.46 -7.12 8.64
N GLY A 54 -14.85 -6.63 7.46
CA GLY A 54 -14.09 -5.62 6.72
C GLY A 54 -13.90 -4.32 7.50
N ALA A 55 -14.92 -3.86 8.23
CA ALA A 55 -14.85 -2.68 9.09
C ALA A 55 -13.85 -2.89 10.24
N THR A 56 -13.92 -4.03 10.92
CA THR A 56 -13.01 -4.36 12.03
C THR A 56 -11.57 -4.46 11.55
N ILE A 57 -11.33 -5.07 10.38
CA ILE A 57 -10.00 -5.10 9.77
C ILE A 57 -9.55 -3.68 9.42
N ASN A 58 -10.44 -2.85 8.86
CA ASN A 58 -10.13 -1.48 8.49
C ASN A 58 -9.70 -0.62 9.69
N LEU A 59 -10.25 -0.85 10.89
CA LEU A 59 -9.83 -0.15 12.12
C LEU A 59 -8.32 -0.34 12.39
N MET A 60 -7.77 -1.51 12.11
CA MET A 60 -6.34 -1.79 12.28
C MET A 60 -5.46 -1.05 11.26
N TYR A 61 -6.03 -0.69 10.11
CA TYR A 61 -5.35 0.03 9.03
C TYR A 61 -5.75 1.51 8.95
N ILE A 62 -6.38 2.09 9.98
CA ILE A 62 -6.71 3.53 10.01
C ILE A 62 -5.43 4.38 9.93
N GLY A 63 -4.38 3.99 10.64
CA GLY A 63 -3.07 4.66 10.63
C GLY A 63 -2.18 4.27 9.45
N PHE A 64 -2.70 3.54 8.46
CA PHE A 64 -1.91 3.08 7.32
C PHE A 64 -1.41 4.27 6.49
N ILE A 65 -0.08 4.44 6.47
CA ILE A 65 0.61 5.43 5.64
C ILE A 65 1.72 4.69 4.89
N ALA A 66 1.69 4.79 3.56
CA ALA A 66 2.74 4.25 2.70
C ALA A 66 3.90 5.26 2.60
N ALA A 67 4.84 5.21 3.54
CA ALA A 67 6.03 6.07 3.49
C ALA A 67 7.07 5.48 2.52
N GLY A 68 7.45 6.26 1.50
CA GLY A 68 8.54 5.85 0.60
C GLY A 68 8.24 4.64 -0.29
N GLY A 69 6.96 4.30 -0.49
CA GLY A 69 6.55 3.11 -1.25
C GLY A 69 6.64 1.80 -0.46
N ALA A 70 6.97 1.86 0.83
CA ALA A 70 6.93 0.70 1.71
C ALA A 70 5.57 0.54 2.37
N LEU A 71 5.08 -0.70 2.37
CA LEU A 71 3.79 -1.03 2.95
C LEU A 71 4.01 -1.88 4.21
N PRO A 72 3.44 -1.49 5.37
CA PRO A 72 3.49 -2.30 6.59
C PRO A 72 2.67 -3.59 6.46
N GLY A 73 1.74 -3.64 5.49
CA GLY A 73 0.86 -4.76 5.19
C GLY A 73 -0.02 -4.39 4.00
N ASP A 74 -0.56 -5.40 3.30
CA ASP A 74 -1.58 -5.20 2.27
C ASP A 74 -2.98 -5.27 2.91
N PRO A 75 -3.65 -4.11 3.14
CA PRO A 75 -4.98 -4.07 3.70
C PRO A 75 -6.05 -4.66 2.77
N CYS A 76 -5.87 -4.57 1.45
CA CYS A 76 -6.85 -5.11 0.51
C CYS A 76 -6.85 -6.63 0.57
N LEU A 77 -5.67 -7.25 0.61
CA LEU A 77 -5.54 -8.71 0.74
C LEU A 77 -6.10 -9.18 2.09
N ALA A 78 -5.78 -8.48 3.18
CA ALA A 78 -6.32 -8.76 4.50
C ALA A 78 -7.85 -8.68 4.51
N GLY A 79 -8.43 -7.66 3.87
CA GLY A 79 -9.87 -7.47 3.76
C GLY A 79 -10.55 -8.58 2.95
N VAL A 80 -10.04 -8.89 1.76
CA VAL A 80 -10.64 -9.92 0.87
C VAL A 80 -10.53 -11.31 1.49
N MET A 81 -9.34 -11.73 1.89
CA MET A 81 -9.12 -13.09 2.40
C MET A 81 -9.60 -13.26 3.84
N GLY A 82 -9.40 -12.26 4.70
CA GLY A 82 -9.91 -12.30 6.08
C GLY A 82 -11.43 -12.41 6.12
N THR A 83 -12.12 -11.65 5.27
CA THR A 83 -13.58 -11.74 5.14
C THR A 83 -14.02 -13.06 4.52
N ALA A 84 -13.30 -13.54 3.49
CA ALA A 84 -13.62 -14.82 2.86
C ALA A 84 -13.53 -15.97 3.86
N LEU A 85 -12.45 -16.02 4.65
CA LEU A 85 -12.27 -17.03 5.69
C LEU A 85 -13.30 -16.92 6.81
N ALA A 86 -13.68 -15.69 7.21
CA ALA A 86 -14.71 -15.48 8.22
C ALA A 86 -16.03 -16.15 7.81
N ILE A 87 -16.47 -15.88 6.58
CA ILE A 87 -17.75 -16.36 6.05
C ILE A 87 -17.70 -17.86 5.73
N THR A 88 -16.63 -18.35 5.07
CA THR A 88 -16.57 -19.76 4.67
C THR A 88 -16.36 -20.71 5.84
N SER A 89 -15.66 -20.27 6.89
CA SER A 89 -15.33 -21.09 8.06
C SER A 89 -16.21 -20.77 9.27
N ASN A 90 -17.21 -19.88 9.09
CA ASN A 90 -18.14 -19.45 10.13
C ASN A 90 -17.44 -18.99 11.42
N LEU A 91 -16.35 -18.25 11.26
CA LEU A 91 -15.52 -17.76 12.35
C LEU A 91 -16.12 -16.50 12.96
N GLN A 92 -15.91 -16.34 14.26
CA GLN A 92 -16.14 -15.06 14.92
C GLN A 92 -15.21 -13.99 14.33
N THR A 93 -15.68 -12.75 14.31
CA THR A 93 -15.00 -11.59 13.72
C THR A 93 -13.57 -11.44 14.24
N GLU A 94 -13.36 -11.67 15.54
CA GLU A 94 -12.07 -11.54 16.22
C GLU A 94 -11.06 -12.59 15.72
N ALA A 95 -11.52 -13.83 15.51
CA ALA A 95 -10.68 -14.90 14.97
C ALA A 95 -10.33 -14.65 13.50
N ALA A 96 -11.28 -14.13 12.72
CA ALA A 96 -11.02 -13.74 11.33
C ALA A 96 -10.00 -12.61 11.22
N VAL A 97 -10.09 -11.61 12.11
CA VAL A 97 -9.14 -10.50 12.20
C VAL A 97 -7.73 -11.00 12.53
N ALA A 98 -7.60 -11.95 13.47
CA ALA A 98 -6.31 -12.55 13.82
C ALA A 98 -5.65 -13.26 12.63
N LEU A 99 -6.43 -13.92 11.77
CA LEU A 99 -5.94 -14.56 10.55
C LEU A 99 -5.66 -13.57 9.42
N ALA A 100 -6.40 -12.45 9.36
CA ALA A 100 -6.27 -11.46 8.31
C ALA A 100 -4.92 -10.72 8.35
N ILE A 101 -4.35 -10.47 9.55
CA ILE A 101 -3.11 -9.72 9.69
C ILE A 101 -1.92 -10.46 9.04
N PRO A 102 -1.63 -11.74 9.35
CA PRO A 102 -0.55 -12.47 8.69
C PRO A 102 -0.75 -12.59 7.17
N ILE A 103 -1.99 -12.76 6.72
CA ILE A 103 -2.31 -12.83 5.28
C ILE A 103 -2.03 -11.49 4.60
N GLY A 104 -2.38 -10.37 5.23
CA GLY A 104 -2.04 -9.03 4.74
C GLY A 104 -0.53 -8.80 4.65
N LEU A 105 0.26 -9.37 5.56
CA LEU A 105 1.73 -9.31 5.48
C LEU A 105 2.26 -10.01 4.23
N LEU A 106 1.68 -11.14 3.81
CA LEU A 106 2.07 -11.81 2.56
C LEU A 106 1.82 -10.94 1.32
N GLY A 107 0.79 -10.10 1.35
CA GLY A 107 0.52 -9.15 0.28
C GLY A 107 1.62 -8.11 0.07
N THR A 108 2.45 -7.85 1.09
CA THR A 108 3.65 -6.99 0.91
C THR A 108 4.64 -7.59 -0.09
N LEU A 109 4.71 -8.91 -0.21
CA LEU A 109 5.56 -9.58 -1.21
C LEU A 109 5.04 -9.34 -2.62
N ILE A 110 3.72 -9.43 -2.81
CA ILE A 110 3.05 -9.10 -4.07
C ILE A 110 3.35 -7.65 -4.43
N TRP A 111 3.27 -6.74 -3.45
CA TRP A 111 3.59 -5.33 -3.62
C TRP A 111 5.06 -5.09 -4.03
N PHE A 112 6.03 -5.66 -3.31
CA PHE A 112 7.44 -5.47 -3.62
C PHE A 112 7.85 -6.14 -4.92
N GLY A 113 7.31 -7.32 -5.22
CA GLY A 113 7.48 -7.99 -6.51
C GLY A 113 6.95 -7.13 -7.66
N ARG A 114 5.77 -6.53 -7.47
CA ARG A 114 5.20 -5.54 -8.39
C ARG A 114 6.14 -4.35 -8.59
N LEU A 115 6.63 -3.71 -7.52
CA LEU A 115 7.52 -2.55 -7.64
C LEU A 115 8.82 -2.90 -8.39
N THR A 116 9.39 -4.07 -8.09
CA THR A 116 10.63 -4.56 -8.71
C THR A 116 10.47 -4.75 -10.22
N ILE A 117 9.39 -5.42 -10.64
CA ILE A 117 9.14 -5.69 -12.07
C ILE A 117 8.64 -4.43 -12.79
N SER A 118 7.94 -3.54 -12.09
CA SER A 118 7.52 -2.25 -12.66
C SER A 118 8.71 -1.36 -13.03
N ALA A 119 9.82 -1.44 -12.30
CA ALA A 119 11.05 -0.74 -12.67
C ALA A 119 11.55 -1.19 -14.07
N PHE A 120 11.47 -2.48 -14.40
CA PHE A 120 11.86 -2.97 -15.73
C PHE A 120 10.98 -2.38 -16.85
N PHE A 121 9.67 -2.29 -16.63
CA PHE A 121 8.76 -1.67 -17.58
C PHE A 121 9.05 -0.17 -17.79
N ALA A 122 9.41 0.55 -16.73
CA ALA A 122 9.82 1.95 -16.81
C ALA A 122 11.06 2.13 -17.69
N HIS A 123 12.10 1.32 -17.51
CA HIS A 123 13.31 1.39 -18.36
C HIS A 123 13.00 1.09 -19.84
N LYS A 124 12.08 0.16 -20.11
CA LYS A 124 11.61 -0.10 -21.49
C LYS A 124 10.81 1.07 -22.06
N ALA A 125 10.00 1.74 -21.25
CA ALA A 125 9.28 2.93 -21.68
C ALA A 125 10.25 4.07 -22.05
N ASP A 126 11.31 4.27 -21.26
CA ASP A 126 12.37 5.25 -21.55
C ASP A 126 13.09 4.93 -22.87
N GLN A 127 13.37 3.65 -23.14
CA GLN A 127 13.97 3.24 -24.41
C GLN A 127 13.04 3.56 -25.60
N LEU A 128 11.75 3.23 -25.50
CA LEU A 128 10.77 3.52 -26.54
C LEU A 128 10.60 5.02 -26.79
N ALA A 129 10.73 5.84 -25.74
CA ALA A 129 10.73 7.30 -25.84
C ALA A 129 11.94 7.82 -26.63
N ARG A 130 13.14 7.29 -26.37
CA ARG A 130 14.37 7.65 -27.12
C ARG A 130 14.30 7.24 -28.58
N GLU A 131 13.62 6.13 -28.89
CA GLU A 131 13.40 5.65 -30.26
C GLU A 131 12.28 6.41 -31.01
N GLY A 132 11.67 7.42 -30.39
CA GLY A 132 10.58 8.20 -31.00
C GLY A 132 9.26 7.45 -31.15
N LYS A 133 9.11 6.28 -30.52
CA LYS A 133 7.91 5.41 -30.61
C LYS A 133 6.89 5.77 -29.53
N SER A 134 6.44 7.02 -29.52
CA SER A 134 5.49 7.57 -28.53
C SER A 134 4.19 6.75 -28.43
N ASN A 135 3.71 6.22 -29.56
CA ASN A 135 2.52 5.38 -29.65
C ASN A 135 2.62 4.01 -28.97
N LYS A 136 3.81 3.58 -28.52
CA LYS A 136 4.01 2.30 -27.80
C LYS A 136 4.29 2.48 -26.31
N ILE A 137 4.52 3.71 -25.85
CA ILE A 137 4.83 4.02 -24.45
C ILE A 137 3.65 3.65 -23.52
N TRP A 138 2.41 3.93 -23.95
CA TRP A 138 1.21 3.59 -23.16
C TRP A 138 1.10 2.09 -22.87
N MET A 139 1.58 1.23 -23.78
CA MET A 139 1.54 -0.22 -23.60
C MET A 139 2.50 -0.67 -22.49
N MET A 140 3.66 -0.01 -22.34
CA MET A 140 4.62 -0.29 -21.28
C MET A 140 4.26 0.39 -19.94
N ASN A 141 3.53 1.50 -19.97
CA ASN A 141 3.11 2.20 -18.75
C ASN A 141 1.77 1.71 -18.19
N VAL A 142 0.87 1.21 -19.04
CA VAL A 142 -0.49 0.82 -18.64
C VAL A 142 -0.72 -0.67 -18.87
N LEU A 143 -0.63 -1.14 -20.12
CA LEU A 143 -1.06 -2.50 -20.46
C LEU A 143 -0.20 -3.59 -19.80
N ALA A 144 1.12 -3.51 -19.94
CA ALA A 144 2.04 -4.54 -19.45
C ALA A 144 2.10 -4.59 -17.90
N PRO A 145 2.20 -3.46 -17.17
CA PRO A 145 2.14 -3.48 -15.72
C PRO A 145 0.79 -3.97 -15.17
N GLN A 146 -0.32 -3.63 -15.83
CA GLN A 146 -1.66 -4.08 -15.41
C GLN A 146 -1.88 -5.57 -15.68
N GLY A 147 -1.40 -6.10 -16.82
CA GLY A 147 -1.43 -7.53 -17.09
C GLY A 147 -0.57 -8.32 -16.09
N PHE A 148 0.61 -7.80 -15.75
CA PHE A 148 1.44 -8.38 -14.71
C PHE A 148 0.77 -8.33 -13.33
N LEU A 149 0.17 -7.19 -12.98
CA LEU A 149 -0.58 -7.01 -11.74
C LEU A 149 -1.73 -8.01 -11.64
N PHE A 150 -2.48 -8.22 -12.72
CA PHE A 150 -3.53 -9.21 -12.77
C PHE A 150 -2.99 -10.59 -12.41
N LEU A 151 -1.91 -11.04 -13.06
CA LEU A 151 -1.34 -12.36 -12.79
C LEU A 151 -0.85 -12.52 -11.35
N ILE A 152 -0.12 -11.54 -10.82
CA ILE A 152 0.48 -11.65 -9.47
C ILE A 152 -0.54 -11.44 -8.35
N CYS A 153 -1.63 -10.69 -8.56
CA CYS A 153 -2.69 -10.50 -7.56
C CYS A 153 -3.79 -11.57 -7.66
N PHE A 154 -4.27 -11.87 -8.86
CA PHE A 154 -5.35 -12.82 -9.08
C PHE A 154 -4.94 -14.24 -8.69
N THR A 155 -3.77 -14.70 -9.14
CA THR A 155 -3.37 -16.11 -9.00
C THR A 155 -3.28 -16.56 -7.53
N PRO A 156 -2.62 -15.82 -6.62
CA PRO A 156 -2.53 -16.23 -5.22
C PRO A 156 -3.89 -16.22 -4.52
N VAL A 157 -4.72 -15.21 -4.77
CA VAL A 157 -6.06 -15.11 -4.15
C VAL A 157 -6.98 -16.19 -4.70
N PHE A 158 -6.95 -16.47 -6.00
CA PHE A 158 -7.73 -17.54 -6.61
C PHE A 158 -7.40 -18.91 -6.02
N ILE A 159 -6.09 -19.22 -5.90
CA ILE A 159 -5.62 -20.47 -5.30
C ILE A 159 -5.96 -20.52 -3.81
N ALA A 160 -5.67 -19.47 -3.05
CA ALA A 160 -5.95 -19.41 -1.62
C ALA A 160 -7.46 -19.49 -1.32
N ALA A 161 -8.29 -18.94 -2.20
CA ALA A 161 -9.73 -19.07 -2.12
C ALA A 161 -10.16 -20.54 -2.38
N LEU A 162 -9.71 -21.17 -3.46
CA LEU A 162 -10.12 -22.54 -3.81
C LEU A 162 -9.72 -23.59 -2.77
N TYR A 163 -8.51 -23.48 -2.23
CA TYR A 163 -7.91 -24.50 -1.38
C TYR A 163 -7.85 -24.09 0.12
N GLY A 164 -8.32 -22.89 0.45
CA GLY A 164 -8.43 -22.41 1.83
C GLY A 164 -7.08 -22.13 2.51
N THR A 165 -7.09 -22.14 3.85
CA THR A 165 -5.94 -21.82 4.71
C THR A 165 -4.73 -22.74 4.46
N SER A 166 -4.96 -23.99 4.08
CA SER A 166 -3.92 -24.99 3.82
C SER A 166 -2.99 -24.60 2.67
N SER A 167 -3.47 -23.85 1.67
CA SER A 167 -2.63 -23.36 0.58
C SER A 167 -1.79 -22.16 0.96
N VAL A 168 -2.26 -21.32 1.88
CA VAL A 168 -1.47 -20.21 2.41
C VAL A 168 -0.32 -20.76 3.25
N GLU A 169 -0.59 -21.73 4.12
CA GLU A 169 0.47 -22.43 4.88
C GLU A 169 1.45 -23.16 3.97
N SER A 170 0.96 -23.87 2.96
CA SER A 170 1.82 -24.55 1.99
C SER A 170 2.67 -23.58 1.15
N LEU A 171 2.14 -22.41 0.79
CA LEU A 171 2.89 -21.37 0.09
C LEU A 171 3.97 -20.76 0.98
N ILE A 172 3.67 -20.50 2.25
CA ILE A 172 4.65 -20.06 3.25
C ILE A 172 5.75 -21.12 3.40
N ASN A 173 5.37 -22.39 3.53
CA ASN A 173 6.30 -23.51 3.66
C ASN A 173 7.15 -23.74 2.39
N TYR A 174 6.56 -23.53 1.20
CA TYR A 174 7.22 -23.69 -0.10
C TYR A 174 8.19 -22.55 -0.42
N LEU A 175 7.80 -21.29 -0.15
CA LEU A 175 8.71 -20.15 -0.23
C LEU A 175 9.86 -20.29 0.77
N GLY A 176 9.67 -21.08 1.84
CA GLY A 176 10.66 -21.36 2.86
C GLY A 176 10.90 -20.15 3.75
N GLY A 177 11.16 -20.40 5.04
CA GLY A 177 11.38 -19.33 6.02
C GLY A 177 12.47 -18.34 5.60
N ASN A 178 13.55 -18.81 4.97
CA ASN A 178 14.71 -17.97 4.64
C ASN A 178 14.45 -16.99 3.49
N ILE A 179 13.84 -17.40 2.37
CA ILE A 179 13.60 -16.51 1.22
C ILE A 179 12.55 -15.47 1.58
N LEU A 180 11.47 -15.92 2.24
CA LEU A 180 10.43 -15.04 2.75
C LEU A 180 11.00 -14.00 3.71
N HIS A 181 11.83 -14.43 4.66
CA HIS A 181 12.48 -13.55 5.61
C HIS A 181 13.42 -12.55 4.91
N ILE A 182 14.19 -12.98 3.90
CA ILE A 182 15.04 -12.06 3.11
C ILE A 182 14.21 -10.99 2.39
N LEU A 183 13.11 -11.38 1.74
CA LEU A 183 12.22 -10.43 1.06
C LEU A 183 11.57 -9.44 2.03
N ILE A 184 11.14 -9.91 3.20
CA ILE A 184 10.58 -9.06 4.26
C ILE A 184 11.64 -8.10 4.81
N VAL A 185 12.88 -8.56 5.04
CA VAL A 185 13.97 -7.70 5.53
C VAL A 185 14.33 -6.64 4.49
N ILE A 186 14.53 -7.03 3.22
CA ILE A 186 14.84 -6.08 2.13
C ILE A 186 13.68 -5.08 1.94
N GLY A 187 12.43 -5.56 1.94
CA GLY A 187 11.25 -4.72 1.85
C GLY A 187 11.09 -3.79 3.05
N GLY A 188 11.41 -4.25 4.25
CA GLY A 188 11.43 -3.48 5.50
C GLY A 188 12.51 -2.39 5.54
N MET A 189 13.52 -2.45 4.67
CA MET A 189 14.52 -1.40 4.50
C MET A 189 14.10 -0.30 3.50
N MET A 190 13.12 -0.55 2.61
CA MET A 190 12.61 0.45 1.66
C MET A 190 11.99 1.72 2.30
N PRO A 191 11.29 1.67 3.46
CA PRO A 191 10.82 2.91 4.10
C PRO A 191 12.00 3.79 4.53
N ALA A 192 13.11 3.21 4.98
CA ALA A 192 14.32 3.96 5.34
C ALA A 192 14.93 4.65 4.12
N LEU A 193 14.94 3.99 2.95
CA LEU A 193 15.34 4.61 1.68
C LEU A 193 14.44 5.80 1.32
N GLY A 194 13.12 5.64 1.47
CA GLY A 194 12.15 6.71 1.21
C GLY A 194 12.30 7.92 2.14
N ILE A 195 12.48 7.67 3.44
CA ILE A 195 12.80 8.72 4.42
C ILE A 195 14.13 9.39 4.05
N GLY A 196 15.14 8.63 3.63
CA GLY A 196 16.43 9.15 3.17
C GLY A 196 16.33 10.04 1.92
N LEU A 197 15.50 9.66 0.94
CA LEU A 197 15.23 10.47 -0.26
C LEU A 197 14.48 11.77 0.09
N ASN A 198 13.47 11.70 0.97
CA ASN A 198 12.77 12.88 1.48
C ASN A 198 13.72 13.79 2.27
N LEU A 199 14.56 13.21 3.13
CA LEU A 199 15.57 13.95 3.86
C LEU A 199 16.53 14.64 2.89
N LYS A 200 17.02 13.98 1.85
CA LYS A 200 17.87 14.59 0.82
C LYS A 200 17.19 15.78 0.12
N ALA A 201 15.87 15.75 -0.05
CA ALA A 201 15.12 16.86 -0.61
C ALA A 201 14.97 18.03 0.37
N ILE A 202 14.69 17.75 1.64
CA ILE A 202 14.48 18.74 2.72
C ILE A 202 15.81 19.31 3.25
N TYR A 203 16.89 18.54 3.21
CA TYR A 203 18.20 18.86 3.76
C TYR A 203 18.98 19.85 2.88
N LYS A 204 18.37 20.99 2.58
CA LYS A 204 18.90 22.05 1.72
C LYS A 204 18.81 23.40 2.40
N GLY A 205 19.89 24.19 2.30
CA GLY A 205 19.96 25.54 2.86
C GLY A 205 19.52 25.62 4.32
N ASP A 206 18.70 26.62 4.62
CA ASP A 206 18.21 26.94 5.96
C ASP A 206 17.23 25.89 6.53
N ALA A 207 16.62 25.07 5.67
CA ALA A 207 15.64 24.05 6.07
C ALA A 207 16.23 22.93 6.94
N ARG A 208 17.56 22.75 6.93
CA ARG A 208 18.26 21.76 7.76
C ARG A 208 18.05 22.00 9.25
N VAL A 209 18.01 23.26 9.68
CA VAL A 209 17.86 23.63 11.09
C VAL A 209 16.44 23.28 11.57
N PHE A 210 15.43 23.60 10.76
CA PHE A 210 14.04 23.27 11.05
C PHE A 210 13.78 21.75 11.12
N PHE A 211 14.49 20.97 10.31
CA PHE A 211 14.44 19.50 10.40
C PHE A 211 14.87 18.98 11.77
N PHE A 212 16.02 19.44 12.30
CA PHE A 212 16.49 19.00 13.61
C PHE A 212 15.58 19.47 14.75
N ILE A 213 15.02 20.68 14.65
CA ILE A 213 14.04 21.19 15.63
C ILE A 213 12.79 20.29 15.64
N GLY A 214 12.21 20.00 14.47
CA GLY A 214 11.06 19.12 14.36
C GLY A 214 11.34 17.70 14.84
N PHE A 215 12.55 17.18 14.56
CA PHE A 215 12.99 15.87 15.04
C PHE A 215 13.07 15.81 16.57
N LEU A 216 13.70 16.80 17.21
CA LEU A 216 13.81 16.87 18.67
C LEU A 216 12.44 17.00 19.33
N ILE A 217 11.56 17.86 18.80
CA ILE A 217 10.20 18.01 19.32
C ILE A 217 9.44 16.68 19.25
N THR A 218 9.52 15.98 18.11
CA THR A 218 8.80 14.72 17.93
C THR A 218 9.39 13.59 18.79
N ALA A 219 10.72 13.53 18.92
CA ALA A 219 11.41 12.47 19.67
C ALA A 219 11.23 12.57 21.19
N TYR A 220 11.10 13.79 21.74
CA TYR A 220 10.97 13.99 23.18
C TYR A 220 9.53 14.20 23.66
N PHE A 221 8.65 14.76 22.83
CA PHE A 221 7.29 15.12 23.24
C PHE A 221 6.21 14.20 22.66
N GLU A 222 6.58 13.21 21.84
CA GLU A 222 5.67 12.22 21.23
C GLU A 222 4.40 12.84 20.62
N LEU A 223 4.53 14.06 20.07
CA LEU A 223 3.38 14.80 19.55
C LEU A 223 2.79 14.12 18.32
N SER A 224 1.46 14.21 18.18
CA SER A 224 0.78 13.70 16.99
C SER A 224 1.30 14.37 15.72
N MET A 225 1.40 13.63 14.60
CA MET A 225 1.87 14.19 13.33
C MET A 225 1.05 15.41 12.87
N ILE A 226 -0.24 15.45 13.19
CA ILE A 226 -1.12 16.58 12.87
C ILE A 226 -0.67 17.82 13.65
N THR A 227 -0.41 17.68 14.95
CA THR A 227 0.07 18.77 15.82
C THR A 227 1.41 19.32 15.33
N VAL A 228 2.36 18.43 15.02
CA VAL A 228 3.68 18.82 14.50
C VAL A 228 3.54 19.52 13.15
N GLY A 229 2.63 19.05 12.28
CA GLY A 229 2.33 19.68 10.99
C GLY A 229 1.81 21.10 11.11
N PHE A 230 0.86 21.36 12.01
CA PHE A 230 0.34 22.72 12.24
C PHE A 230 1.40 23.65 12.84
N LEU A 231 2.19 23.16 13.80
CA LEU A 231 3.30 23.93 14.36
C LEU A 231 4.35 24.28 13.29
N ALA A 232 4.72 23.32 12.45
CA ALA A 232 5.64 23.53 11.34
C ALA A 232 5.11 24.56 10.34
N LEU A 233 3.79 24.55 10.05
CA LEU A 233 3.15 25.54 9.18
C LEU A 233 3.25 26.96 9.77
N CYS A 234 2.93 27.15 11.05
CA CYS A 234 3.03 28.45 11.71
C CYS A 234 4.47 28.98 11.68
N VAL A 235 5.45 28.12 12.00
CA VAL A 235 6.88 28.47 11.97
C VAL A 235 7.33 28.83 10.55
N ALA A 236 6.89 28.08 9.54
CA ALA A 236 7.22 28.35 8.13
C ALA A 236 6.67 29.71 7.67
N ILE A 237 5.42 30.04 8.02
CA ILE A 237 4.80 31.33 7.69
C ILE A 237 5.59 32.48 8.30
N VAL A 238 5.90 32.40 9.60
CA VAL A 238 6.67 33.45 10.30
C VAL A 238 8.07 33.59 9.70
N TYR A 239 8.75 32.48 9.41
CA TYR A 239 10.07 32.50 8.80
C TYR A 239 10.06 33.14 7.41
N MET A 240 9.05 32.85 6.58
CA MET A 240 8.89 33.47 5.27
C MET A 240 8.68 34.99 5.37
N GLN A 241 7.84 35.45 6.29
CA GLN A 241 7.59 36.88 6.51
C GLN A 241 8.85 37.64 6.94
N LEU A 242 9.66 37.05 7.83
CA LEU A 242 10.92 37.65 8.28
C LEU A 242 11.97 37.69 7.15
N LYS A 243 12.00 36.67 6.30
CA LYS A 243 12.93 36.59 5.17
C LYS A 243 12.57 37.55 4.04
N GLU A 244 11.28 37.80 3.79
CA GLU A 244 10.83 38.82 2.82
C GLU A 244 11.15 40.24 3.31
N GLY A 245 11.00 40.52 4.61
CA GLY A 245 11.35 41.82 5.20
C GLY A 245 12.82 42.22 5.02
N SER A 246 13.76 41.27 5.05
CA SER A 246 15.20 41.55 4.87
C SER A 246 15.59 41.84 3.42
N SER A 247 14.72 41.59 2.44
CA SER A 247 14.98 41.83 1.01
C SER A 247 14.59 43.24 0.55
N LEU A 248 13.81 43.96 1.36
CA LEU A 248 13.36 45.33 1.10
C LEU A 248 14.34 46.39 1.65
N GLU A 249 15.15 46.06 2.66
CA GLU A 249 16.11 47.00 3.26
C GLU A 249 17.34 47.28 2.39
N TRP A 250 17.59 46.50 1.33
CA TRP A 250 18.70 46.73 0.38
C TRP A 250 18.27 47.47 -0.91
N LYS A 251 17.02 47.95 -0.98
CA LYS A 251 16.48 48.71 -2.13
C LYS A 251 16.05 50.14 -1.78
N MET A 252 16.38 50.63 -0.59
CA MET A 252 16.34 52.06 -0.22
C MET A 252 17.76 52.59 -0.11
#